data_AF-A0A0L0DER0-F1
#
_entry.id   AF-A0A0L0DER0-F1
#
_cell.length_a   1.000
_cell.length_b   1.000
_cell.length_c   1.000
_cell.angle_alpha   90.00
_cell.angle_beta   90.00
_cell.angle_gamma   90.00
#
_symmetry.space_group_name_H-M   'P 1'
#
loop_
_entity.id
_entity.type
_entity.pdbx_description
1 polymer ?
#
loop_
_entity_poly.entity_id
_entity_poly.type
_entity_poly.pdbx_seq_one_letter_code
_entity_poly.pdbx_strand_id
1 'polypeptide(L)'
;SPVAPPFRHRPRTHTTMHVHPLTLIVASAVVLVLVPALAAPSRLPLCPKCEEVRGASKACKGASGEDKIICDVLVSVCSFFECPINEVADHLPASDHDGDKFSTDFGLRGYAWRGKDCDDHAPEIYPGRRSVPRGTDAAADYNCNGISGRNASGTYEELFCGDKFAPQGLILLSDSTGAHFDVPLRPAHLPEWPKMLDTELDWPECSWATAWEDDVKRCDGPYILGHVDSIYKRLVERNRCNLRDYQNIAVNGMRSGPMAAELVNTTARHKETDAPALVLLAEVANDVCNPHPGTSHMTEPAAYKTNMLSILDQLDAMLPPNSNVVFFGYLHGEAYYQAMKDKPYPFAGITYLEAWEFVNNQTVGAKHGDARTLNPCYGWLNPNATLRAFTSARARALEAVYKDIIATKHYASFDMYYFDLPDEDIIASWAAKGGNVADLVSQVGGVHPSLVGSTLWADAIWTILETNIPHVLGPVNPHNAAITAMFGDQGGHGDGR
;
A
#
# COMPACT_ATOMS: atom_id res chain seq x y z
N SER A 1 -16.98 -10.48 -43.64
CA SER A 1 -16.72 -11.12 -42.35
C SER A 1 -15.28 -11.56 -42.26
N PRO A 2 -14.54 -11.11 -41.24
CA PRO A 2 -13.54 -11.95 -40.61
C PRO A 2 -13.92 -12.23 -39.16
N VAL A 3 -13.51 -13.42 -38.74
CA VAL A 3 -13.89 -14.15 -37.55
C VAL A 3 -13.12 -13.61 -36.35
N ALA A 4 -13.83 -13.24 -35.29
CA ALA A 4 -13.24 -12.94 -33.99
C ALA A 4 -12.59 -14.22 -33.40
N PRO A 5 -11.40 -14.13 -32.79
CA PRO A 5 -10.77 -15.28 -32.15
C PRO A 5 -11.53 -15.65 -30.86
N PRO A 6 -11.50 -16.93 -30.45
CA PRO A 6 -12.32 -17.42 -29.34
C PRO A 6 -11.75 -16.95 -28.00
N PHE A 7 -12.65 -16.49 -27.13
CA PHE A 7 -12.42 -16.32 -25.69
C PHE A 7 -11.67 -17.52 -25.11
N ARG A 8 -10.41 -17.32 -24.70
CA ARG A 8 -9.71 -18.29 -23.85
C ARG A 8 -10.13 -18.02 -22.40
N HIS A 9 -11.11 -18.77 -21.91
CA HIS A 9 -11.27 -18.97 -20.48
C HIS A 9 -9.97 -19.57 -19.92
N ARG A 10 -9.28 -18.84 -19.04
CA ARG A 10 -8.18 -19.38 -18.24
C ARG A 10 -8.75 -20.52 -17.35
N PRO A 11 -8.13 -21.70 -17.32
CA PRO A 11 -8.61 -22.80 -16.50
C PRO A 11 -8.38 -22.48 -15.02
N ARG A 12 -9.46 -22.57 -14.22
CA ARG A 12 -9.41 -22.50 -12.75
C ARG A 12 -8.65 -23.71 -12.23
N THR A 13 -7.44 -23.51 -11.72
CA THR A 13 -6.76 -24.50 -10.89
C THR A 13 -7.36 -24.43 -9.49
N HIS A 14 -7.87 -25.57 -8.99
CA HIS A 14 -8.30 -25.73 -7.62
C HIS A 14 -7.09 -25.65 -6.68
N THR A 15 -6.81 -24.47 -6.16
CA THR A 15 -5.92 -24.27 -5.00
C THR A 15 -6.73 -24.52 -3.73
N THR A 16 -6.15 -25.25 -2.79
CA THR A 16 -6.63 -25.41 -1.41
C THR A 16 -6.94 -24.03 -0.82
N MET A 17 -8.18 -23.83 -0.34
CA MET A 17 -8.63 -22.59 0.30
C MET A 17 -7.80 -22.30 1.56
N HIS A 18 -6.76 -21.49 1.41
CA HIS A 18 -6.24 -20.70 2.52
C HIS A 18 -7.20 -19.53 2.74
N VAL A 19 -7.59 -19.27 3.99
CA VAL A 19 -8.30 -18.03 4.34
C VAL A 19 -7.38 -16.87 4.01
N HIS A 20 -7.78 -16.00 3.09
CA HIS A 20 -6.97 -14.86 2.65
C HIS A 20 -6.72 -13.91 3.84
N PRO A 21 -5.50 -13.37 4.03
CA PRO A 21 -5.17 -12.44 5.12
C PRO A 21 -6.14 -11.25 5.21
N LEU A 22 -6.59 -10.74 4.05
CA LEU A 22 -7.58 -9.67 3.95
C LEU A 22 -8.92 -10.02 4.64
N THR A 23 -9.37 -11.28 4.54
CA THR A 23 -10.62 -11.74 5.17
C THR A 23 -10.52 -11.68 6.71
N LEU A 24 -9.36 -11.98 7.29
CA LEU A 24 -9.13 -11.85 8.73
C LEU A 24 -9.04 -10.39 9.17
N ILE A 25 -8.40 -9.53 8.39
CA ILE A 25 -8.26 -8.09 8.67
C ILE A 25 -9.64 -7.40 8.63
N VAL A 26 -10.43 -7.67 7.59
CA VAL A 26 -11.81 -7.19 7.46
C VAL A 26 -12.68 -7.73 8.59
N ALA A 27 -12.61 -9.03 8.91
CA ALA A 27 -13.37 -9.59 10.03
C ALA A 27 -12.97 -8.94 11.36
N SER A 28 -11.69 -8.62 11.55
CA SER A 28 -11.18 -7.93 12.75
C SER A 28 -11.65 -6.49 12.80
N ALA A 29 -11.63 -5.76 11.68
CA ALA A 29 -12.17 -4.41 11.56
C ALA A 29 -13.67 -4.41 11.83
N VAL A 30 -14.44 -5.27 11.17
CA VAL A 30 -15.88 -5.44 11.38
C VAL A 30 -16.21 -5.81 12.83
N VAL A 31 -15.43 -6.70 13.46
CA VAL A 31 -15.60 -7.07 14.88
C VAL A 31 -15.24 -5.91 15.81
N LEU A 32 -14.14 -5.21 15.58
CA LEU A 32 -13.70 -4.07 16.38
C LEU A 32 -14.60 -2.84 16.22
N VAL A 33 -15.32 -2.73 15.10
CA VAL A 33 -16.21 -1.62 14.78
C VAL A 33 -17.63 -1.87 15.23
N LEU A 34 -18.13 -3.10 15.08
CA LEU A 34 -19.53 -3.44 15.37
C LEU A 34 -19.73 -4.00 16.78
N VAL A 35 -18.75 -4.68 17.38
CA VAL A 35 -18.94 -5.30 18.71
C VAL A 35 -18.95 -4.29 19.85
N PRO A 36 -18.14 -3.22 19.87
CA PRO A 36 -18.22 -2.24 20.96
C PRO A 36 -19.46 -1.32 20.89
N ALA A 37 -20.03 -1.12 19.70
CA ALA A 37 -21.32 -0.46 19.55
C ALA A 37 -22.49 -1.25 20.17
N LEU A 38 -22.27 -2.55 20.47
CA LEU A 38 -23.25 -3.50 20.97
C LEU A 38 -22.95 -3.94 22.41
N ALA A 39 -22.71 -3.01 23.33
CA ALA A 39 -22.64 -3.31 24.75
C ALA A 39 -24.01 -3.81 25.31
N ALA A 40 -24.36 -5.05 24.99
CA ALA A 40 -25.27 -5.92 25.70
C ALA A 40 -24.76 -7.37 25.58
N PRO A 41 -24.63 -8.12 26.69
CA PRO A 41 -23.96 -9.41 26.69
C PRO A 41 -24.88 -10.49 26.11
N SER A 42 -24.87 -10.65 24.79
CA SER A 42 -25.46 -11.84 24.16
C SER A 42 -24.63 -12.31 22.97
N ARG A 43 -24.13 -13.54 23.14
CA ARG A 43 -23.36 -14.37 22.21
C ARG A 43 -23.86 -14.25 20.76
N LEU A 44 -23.13 -13.53 19.92
CA LEU A 44 -23.20 -13.68 18.46
C LEU A 44 -22.10 -14.67 18.03
N PRO A 45 -22.42 -15.79 17.37
CA PRO A 45 -21.42 -16.70 16.85
C PRO A 45 -20.75 -16.10 15.61
N LEU A 46 -19.43 -15.90 15.67
CA LEU A 46 -18.59 -15.51 14.53
C LEU A 46 -18.62 -16.62 13.46
N CYS A 47 -18.99 -16.28 12.22
CA CYS A 47 -19.30 -17.21 11.13
C CYS A 47 -18.03 -17.65 10.38
N PRO A 48 -17.63 -18.95 10.37
CA PRO A 48 -16.33 -19.37 9.85
C PRO A 48 -16.27 -19.77 8.35
N LYS A 49 -17.26 -19.47 7.49
CA LYS A 49 -17.25 -19.93 6.08
C LYS A 49 -17.92 -18.99 5.07
N CYS A 50 -17.33 -18.90 3.87
CA CYS A 50 -17.97 -18.41 2.63
C CYS A 50 -19.19 -19.27 2.20
N GLU A 51 -19.17 -20.60 2.41
CA GLU A 51 -20.37 -21.43 2.18
C GLU A 51 -21.53 -21.13 3.18
N GLU A 52 -21.25 -20.46 4.29
CA GLU A 52 -22.25 -20.01 5.25
C GLU A 52 -22.82 -18.63 4.93
N VAL A 53 -22.46 -17.96 3.83
CA VAL A 53 -23.15 -16.72 3.40
C VAL A 53 -24.62 -16.99 3.05
N ARG A 54 -24.92 -18.19 2.51
CA ARG A 54 -26.30 -18.71 2.38
C ARG A 54 -26.97 -19.03 3.72
N GLY A 55 -26.18 -19.25 4.77
CA GLY A 55 -26.61 -19.47 6.16
C GLY A 55 -26.83 -18.16 6.94
N ALA A 56 -25.97 -17.16 6.76
CA ALA A 56 -26.08 -15.81 7.32
C ALA A 56 -27.35 -15.12 6.81
N SER A 57 -27.67 -15.27 5.51
CA SER A 57 -28.97 -14.85 4.95
C SER A 57 -30.18 -15.50 5.64
N LYS A 58 -30.05 -16.72 6.18
CA LYS A 58 -31.11 -17.39 6.95
C LYS A 58 -31.12 -16.97 8.43
N ALA A 59 -29.96 -16.74 9.04
CA ALA A 59 -29.84 -16.27 10.43
C ALA A 59 -30.32 -14.81 10.60
N CYS A 60 -30.20 -13.98 9.56
CA CYS A 60 -30.67 -12.60 9.52
C CYS A 60 -32.18 -12.46 9.20
N LYS A 61 -32.91 -13.57 8.96
CA LYS A 61 -34.37 -13.54 8.79
C LYS A 61 -35.05 -13.30 10.13
N GLY A 62 -35.34 -12.04 10.43
CA GLY A 62 -36.03 -11.61 11.65
C GLY A 62 -35.38 -10.40 12.34
N ALA A 63 -34.21 -9.97 11.88
CA ALA A 63 -33.54 -8.77 12.41
C ALA A 63 -34.36 -7.50 12.09
N SER A 64 -34.40 -6.57 13.04
CA SER A 64 -35.09 -5.28 12.91
C SER A 64 -34.27 -4.19 13.60
N GLY A 65 -34.44 -2.93 13.19
CA GLY A 65 -33.62 -1.83 13.71
C GLY A 65 -32.14 -1.96 13.33
N GLU A 66 -31.25 -1.66 14.27
CA GLU A 66 -29.79 -1.66 14.07
C GLU A 66 -29.22 -3.04 13.72
N ASP A 67 -29.78 -4.12 14.29
CA ASP A 67 -29.40 -5.50 13.98
C ASP A 67 -29.62 -5.84 12.50
N LYS A 68 -30.63 -5.24 11.86
CA LYS A 68 -30.87 -5.41 10.43
C LYS A 68 -29.80 -4.72 9.60
N ILE A 69 -29.39 -3.52 10.00
CA ILE A 69 -28.33 -2.76 9.33
C ILE A 69 -27.01 -3.54 9.41
N ILE A 70 -26.70 -4.10 10.58
CA ILE A 70 -25.51 -4.94 10.78
C ILE A 70 -25.57 -6.21 9.93
N CYS A 71 -26.73 -6.88 9.89
CA CYS A 71 -26.94 -8.05 9.03
C CYS A 71 -26.81 -7.71 7.54
N ASP A 72 -27.37 -6.58 7.11
CA ASP A 72 -27.31 -6.12 5.72
C ASP A 72 -25.86 -5.73 5.37
N VAL A 73 -25.12 -5.08 6.27
CA VAL A 73 -23.69 -4.80 6.13
C VAL A 73 -22.89 -6.09 6.07
N LEU A 74 -23.09 -7.06 6.96
CA LEU A 74 -22.36 -8.34 6.97
C LEU A 74 -22.64 -9.20 5.73
N VAL A 75 -23.89 -9.24 5.27
CA VAL A 75 -24.27 -9.96 4.03
C VAL A 75 -23.73 -9.22 2.82
N SER A 76 -23.80 -7.89 2.79
CA SER A 76 -23.22 -7.07 1.73
C SER A 76 -21.71 -7.22 1.70
N VAL A 77 -21.01 -7.07 2.83
CA VAL A 77 -19.59 -7.39 3.04
C VAL A 77 -19.28 -8.77 2.50
N CYS A 78 -19.88 -9.85 3.00
CA CYS A 78 -19.49 -11.20 2.58
C CYS A 78 -19.79 -11.53 1.11
N SER A 79 -20.85 -10.98 0.52
CA SER A 79 -21.16 -11.18 -0.91
C SER A 79 -20.38 -10.23 -1.82
N PHE A 80 -20.04 -9.04 -1.34
CA PHE A 80 -19.23 -8.04 -2.03
C PHE A 80 -17.74 -8.34 -1.90
N PHE A 81 -17.25 -9.04 -0.88
CA PHE A 81 -15.83 -9.42 -0.77
C PHE A 81 -15.47 -10.62 -1.66
N GLU A 82 -16.40 -11.50 -2.03
CA GLU A 82 -16.11 -12.62 -2.92
C GLU A 82 -15.85 -12.19 -4.38
N CYS A 83 -16.32 -11.02 -4.83
CA CYS A 83 -16.19 -10.60 -6.23
C CYS A 83 -14.87 -9.84 -6.51
N PRO A 84 -14.53 -8.72 -5.85
CA PRO A 84 -13.28 -7.96 -6.03
C PRO A 84 -12.03 -8.79 -5.72
N ILE A 85 -12.02 -9.56 -4.62
CA ILE A 85 -10.82 -10.33 -4.19
C ILE A 85 -10.38 -11.33 -5.28
N ASN A 86 -11.31 -11.93 -6.01
CA ASN A 86 -10.95 -12.84 -7.10
C ASN A 86 -10.41 -12.11 -8.33
N GLU A 87 -10.88 -10.88 -8.58
CA GLU A 87 -10.43 -10.06 -9.72
C GLU A 87 -9.02 -9.49 -9.48
N VAL A 88 -8.61 -9.27 -8.22
CA VAL A 88 -7.29 -8.73 -7.86
C VAL A 88 -6.39 -9.74 -7.13
N ALA A 89 -6.69 -11.03 -7.23
CA ALA A 89 -5.95 -12.09 -6.54
C ALA A 89 -4.48 -12.19 -6.99
N ASP A 90 -4.16 -11.69 -8.19
CA ASP A 90 -2.80 -11.61 -8.73
C ASP A 90 -2.15 -10.22 -8.55
N HIS A 91 -2.84 -9.31 -7.85
CA HIS A 91 -2.42 -7.93 -7.55
C HIS A 91 -2.15 -7.07 -8.80
N LEU A 92 -2.78 -7.40 -9.93
CA LEU A 92 -2.79 -6.62 -11.18
C LEU A 92 -4.14 -5.93 -11.39
N PRO A 93 -4.21 -4.87 -12.23
CA PRO A 93 -5.48 -4.22 -12.53
C PRO A 93 -6.49 -5.20 -13.12
N ALA A 94 -7.73 -5.16 -12.62
CA ALA A 94 -8.81 -5.97 -13.18
C ALA A 94 -9.21 -5.51 -14.60
N SER A 95 -8.97 -4.24 -14.91
CA SER A 95 -9.24 -3.58 -16.19
C SER A 95 -7.91 -3.08 -16.77
N ASP A 96 -7.37 -3.85 -17.71
CA ASP A 96 -6.10 -3.63 -18.41
C ASP A 96 -6.24 -4.31 -19.79
N HIS A 97 -6.54 -3.51 -20.80
CA HIS A 97 -6.94 -3.99 -22.12
C HIS A 97 -5.75 -4.35 -23.01
N ASP A 98 -4.59 -3.75 -22.77
CA ASP A 98 -3.37 -4.01 -23.56
C ASP A 98 -2.29 -4.82 -22.81
N GLY A 99 -2.45 -5.02 -21.51
CA GLY A 99 -1.64 -5.89 -20.67
C GLY A 99 -0.38 -5.23 -20.12
N ASP A 100 -0.30 -3.91 -20.06
CA ASP A 100 0.86 -3.16 -19.58
C ASP A 100 0.91 -2.96 -18.05
N LYS A 101 -0.13 -3.44 -17.35
CA LYS A 101 -0.34 -3.38 -15.89
C LYS A 101 -0.70 -2.01 -15.36
N PHE A 102 -1.04 -1.04 -16.20
CA PHE A 102 -1.68 0.22 -15.83
C PHE A 102 -3.16 0.15 -16.16
N SER A 103 -3.92 1.17 -15.78
CA SER A 103 -5.37 1.17 -15.98
C SER A 103 -5.93 2.57 -16.09
N THR A 104 -7.04 2.68 -16.82
CA THR A 104 -7.88 3.87 -16.86
C THR A 104 -8.89 3.93 -15.71
N ASP A 105 -9.13 2.82 -15.00
CA ASP A 105 -10.06 2.69 -13.88
C ASP A 105 -9.40 2.96 -12.52
N PHE A 106 -10.16 3.47 -11.55
CA PHE A 106 -9.62 3.90 -10.25
C PHE A 106 -9.23 2.73 -9.34
N GLY A 107 -10.21 1.90 -8.99
CA GLY A 107 -10.08 0.81 -8.01
C GLY A 107 -9.54 -0.47 -8.63
N LEU A 108 -9.67 -1.59 -7.91
CA LEU A 108 -9.31 -2.93 -8.36
C LEU A 108 -7.91 -2.99 -8.98
N ARG A 109 -6.92 -2.46 -8.25
CA ARG A 109 -5.51 -2.34 -8.65
C ARG A 109 -5.22 -1.40 -9.83
N GLY A 110 -6.17 -0.55 -10.22
CA GLY A 110 -6.02 0.50 -11.24
C GLY A 110 -5.28 1.75 -10.75
N TYR A 111 -5.69 2.95 -11.19
CA TYR A 111 -4.88 4.17 -11.03
C TYR A 111 -4.82 4.74 -9.61
N ALA A 112 -5.60 4.22 -8.66
CA ALA A 112 -5.33 4.46 -7.24
C ALA A 112 -3.92 3.94 -6.85
N TRP A 113 -3.50 2.83 -7.47
CA TRP A 113 -2.28 2.10 -7.16
C TRP A 113 -1.11 2.49 -8.07
N ARG A 114 -1.35 2.83 -9.32
CA ARG A 114 -0.31 3.18 -10.31
C ARG A 114 -0.73 4.41 -11.10
N GLY A 115 0.18 5.01 -11.87
CA GLY A 115 -0.20 6.08 -12.79
C GLY A 115 -1.38 5.72 -13.68
N LYS A 116 -2.30 6.67 -13.91
CA LYS A 116 -3.39 6.47 -14.86
C LYS A 116 -2.84 6.32 -16.28
N ASP A 117 -3.25 5.23 -16.92
CA ASP A 117 -2.94 4.98 -18.31
C ASP A 117 -3.64 6.03 -19.21
N CYS A 118 -2.90 6.52 -20.19
CA CYS A 118 -3.38 7.48 -21.18
C CYS A 118 -3.83 6.83 -22.49
N ASP A 119 -3.50 5.56 -22.75
CA ASP A 119 -3.94 4.80 -23.93
C ASP A 119 -3.95 3.27 -23.70
N ASP A 120 -5.05 2.77 -23.11
CA ASP A 120 -5.31 1.35 -22.74
C ASP A 120 -5.54 0.42 -23.96
N HIS A 121 -4.99 0.78 -25.11
CA HIS A 121 -4.98 0.00 -26.34
C HIS A 121 -3.58 -0.13 -26.93
N ALA A 122 -2.56 0.45 -26.29
CA ALA A 122 -1.21 0.56 -26.78
C ALA A 122 -0.21 0.21 -25.66
N PRO A 123 0.25 -1.05 -25.56
CA PRO A 123 0.99 -1.56 -24.39
C PRO A 123 2.43 -1.02 -24.25
N GLU A 124 2.79 -0.03 -25.06
CA GLU A 124 4.07 0.68 -25.02
C GLU A 124 3.88 2.16 -24.65
N ILE A 125 2.64 2.59 -24.38
CA ILE A 125 2.25 3.94 -23.96
C ILE A 125 1.75 3.84 -22.53
N TYR A 126 2.62 4.17 -21.56
CA TYR A 126 2.27 4.08 -20.13
C TYR A 126 3.18 4.95 -19.27
N PRO A 127 2.77 5.25 -18.01
CA PRO A 127 3.58 6.01 -17.08
C PRO A 127 5.03 5.52 -16.92
N GLY A 128 5.97 6.43 -17.16
CA GLY A 128 7.41 6.21 -16.93
C GLY A 128 8.19 5.60 -18.09
N ARG A 129 7.56 5.47 -19.26
CA ARG A 129 8.25 5.20 -20.51
C ARG A 129 9.26 6.31 -20.83
N ARG A 130 10.49 5.95 -21.21
CA ARG A 130 11.53 6.94 -21.59
C ARG A 130 11.66 7.09 -23.09
N SER A 131 11.58 5.98 -23.82
CA SER A 131 11.81 5.95 -25.26
C SER A 131 10.50 5.93 -26.05
N VAL A 132 10.41 6.81 -27.05
CA VAL A 132 9.28 6.85 -28.00
C VAL A 132 9.10 5.46 -28.64
N PRO A 133 7.93 4.82 -28.49
CA PRO A 133 7.68 3.51 -29.10
C PRO A 133 7.78 3.55 -30.62
N ARG A 134 8.14 2.42 -31.22
CA ARG A 134 8.31 2.33 -32.67
C ARG A 134 6.97 2.58 -33.37
N GLY A 135 6.93 3.61 -34.22
CA GLY A 135 5.74 3.96 -34.99
C GLY A 135 4.83 4.98 -34.32
N THR A 136 5.15 5.39 -33.09
CA THR A 136 4.50 6.50 -32.39
C THR A 136 5.14 7.83 -32.82
N ASP A 137 4.33 8.88 -32.96
CA ASP A 137 4.87 10.23 -33.17
C ASP A 137 5.62 10.67 -31.90
N ALA A 138 6.86 11.13 -32.03
CA ALA A 138 7.65 11.65 -30.91
C ALA A 138 7.01 12.88 -30.24
N ALA A 139 6.02 13.51 -30.87
CA ALA A 139 5.21 14.57 -30.28
C ALA A 139 3.93 14.07 -29.57
N ALA A 140 3.61 12.78 -29.60
CA ALA A 140 2.53 12.22 -28.78
C ALA A 140 2.99 12.07 -27.32
N ASP A 141 2.03 12.08 -26.40
CA ASP A 141 2.28 11.70 -25.01
C ASP A 141 2.38 10.17 -24.93
N TYR A 142 3.61 9.65 -24.90
CA TYR A 142 3.87 8.20 -24.88
C TYR A 142 4.22 7.69 -23.48
N ASN A 143 4.34 8.58 -22.49
CA ASN A 143 4.70 8.24 -21.13
C ASN A 143 3.70 8.75 -20.09
N CYS A 144 2.54 9.22 -20.56
CA CYS A 144 1.39 9.68 -19.79
C CYS A 144 1.70 10.81 -18.80
N ASN A 145 2.75 11.58 -19.03
CA ASN A 145 3.11 12.70 -18.16
C ASN A 145 2.41 14.01 -18.56
N GLY A 146 1.57 14.00 -19.61
CA GLY A 146 0.80 15.15 -20.09
C GLY A 146 1.58 16.16 -20.93
N ILE A 147 2.85 15.90 -21.22
CA ILE A 147 3.69 16.74 -22.09
C ILE A 147 3.66 16.16 -23.50
N SER A 148 3.15 16.94 -24.45
CA SER A 148 3.05 16.54 -25.85
C SER A 148 3.16 17.74 -26.79
N GLY A 149 3.46 17.49 -28.05
CA GLY A 149 3.60 18.51 -29.09
C GLY A 149 5.05 18.88 -29.39
N ARG A 150 5.21 19.92 -30.21
CA ARG A 150 6.52 20.41 -30.69
C ARG A 150 6.52 21.91 -30.92
N ASN A 151 7.72 22.48 -30.95
CA ASN A 151 7.98 23.81 -31.48
C ASN A 151 9.07 23.74 -32.57
N ALA A 152 9.58 24.90 -33.01
CA ALA A 152 10.62 24.97 -34.03
C ALA A 152 11.99 24.36 -33.59
N SER A 153 12.19 24.12 -32.30
CA SER A 153 13.44 23.60 -31.72
C SER A 153 13.42 22.10 -31.42
N GLY A 154 12.26 21.44 -31.40
CA GLY A 154 12.13 20.02 -31.05
C GLY A 154 10.76 19.68 -30.46
N THR A 155 10.62 18.47 -29.94
CA THR A 155 9.44 18.10 -29.14
C THR A 155 9.51 18.78 -27.77
N TYR A 156 8.36 19.01 -27.12
CA TYR A 156 8.37 19.58 -25.79
C TYR A 156 8.97 18.62 -24.74
N GLU A 157 8.82 17.32 -24.95
CA GLU A 157 9.44 16.29 -24.12
C GLU A 157 10.98 16.39 -24.17
N GLU A 158 11.58 16.48 -25.37
CA GLU A 158 13.03 16.67 -25.51
C GLU A 158 13.50 17.99 -24.88
N LEU A 159 12.72 19.06 -25.05
CA LEU A 159 13.07 20.40 -24.57
C LEU A 159 13.02 20.51 -23.04
N PHE A 160 12.02 19.89 -22.40
CA PHE A 160 11.75 20.06 -20.98
C PHE A 160 12.22 18.88 -20.12
N CYS A 161 12.33 17.69 -20.70
CA CYS A 161 12.60 16.44 -20.01
C CYS A 161 13.81 15.67 -20.58
N GLY A 162 14.58 16.25 -21.52
CA GLY A 162 15.77 15.61 -22.09
C GLY A 162 16.86 15.27 -21.04
N ASP A 163 17.76 14.34 -21.37
CA ASP A 163 18.79 13.67 -20.56
C ASP A 163 19.05 14.16 -19.12
N LYS A 164 19.39 15.44 -18.92
CA LYS A 164 19.68 15.99 -17.59
C LYS A 164 18.46 16.03 -16.66
N PHE A 165 17.26 16.12 -17.23
CA PHE A 165 15.97 16.20 -16.55
C PHE A 165 15.05 15.04 -16.95
N ALA A 166 15.65 13.94 -17.40
CA ALA A 166 14.94 12.71 -17.68
C ALA A 166 14.10 12.30 -16.45
N PRO A 167 12.88 11.80 -16.67
CA PRO A 167 12.02 11.39 -15.57
C PRO A 167 12.63 10.22 -14.80
N GLN A 168 12.17 10.06 -13.56
CA GLN A 168 12.47 8.92 -12.70
C GLN A 168 11.19 8.53 -11.96
N GLY A 169 10.87 7.23 -11.99
CA GLY A 169 9.68 6.71 -11.35
C GLY A 169 9.85 6.44 -9.86
N LEU A 170 8.73 6.32 -9.14
CA LEU A 170 8.68 5.83 -7.78
C LEU A 170 7.97 4.48 -7.73
N ILE A 171 8.63 3.47 -7.15
CA ILE A 171 8.03 2.16 -6.91
C ILE A 171 8.09 1.88 -5.41
N LEU A 172 6.96 1.59 -4.79
CA LEU A 172 6.87 1.16 -3.39
C LEU A 172 6.60 -0.34 -3.36
N LEU A 173 7.51 -1.13 -2.79
CA LEU A 173 7.29 -2.53 -2.42
C LEU A 173 7.02 -2.58 -0.91
N SER A 174 5.78 -2.84 -0.50
CA SER A 174 5.38 -2.65 0.90
C SER A 174 4.23 -3.55 1.34
N ASP A 175 3.85 -3.40 2.61
CA ASP A 175 2.64 -3.95 3.21
C ASP A 175 1.51 -2.90 3.36
N SER A 176 0.53 -3.21 4.21
CA SER A 176 -0.62 -2.36 4.59
C SER A 176 -0.24 -0.93 5.01
N THR A 177 0.96 -0.71 5.56
CA THR A 177 1.39 0.64 5.94
C THR A 177 1.68 1.52 4.71
N GLY A 178 2.26 0.95 3.66
CA GLY A 178 2.51 1.62 2.39
C GLY A 178 1.28 1.72 1.49
N ALA A 179 0.37 0.76 1.58
CA ALA A 179 -0.95 0.85 0.93
C ALA A 179 -1.87 1.88 1.61
N HIS A 180 -1.52 2.31 2.82
CA HIS A 180 -2.34 3.15 3.69
C HIS A 180 -3.70 2.50 3.99
N PHE A 181 -3.63 1.31 4.60
CA PHE A 181 -4.82 0.65 5.15
C PHE A 181 -5.49 1.54 6.19
N ASP A 182 -6.74 1.93 5.94
CA ASP A 182 -7.54 2.68 6.89
C ASP A 182 -9.02 2.36 6.75
N VAL A 183 -9.71 2.27 7.88
CA VAL A 183 -11.14 1.95 7.94
C VAL A 183 -11.87 3.11 8.61
N PRO A 184 -12.44 4.04 7.83
CA PRO A 184 -13.27 5.11 8.35
C PRO A 184 -14.47 4.59 9.12
N LEU A 185 -14.55 5.02 10.38
CA LEU A 185 -15.63 4.63 11.28
C LEU A 185 -16.72 5.71 11.43
N ARG A 186 -16.68 6.75 10.60
CA ARG A 186 -17.67 7.84 10.64
C ARG A 186 -18.85 7.51 9.71
N PRO A 187 -20.11 7.68 10.15
CA PRO A 187 -21.29 7.46 9.30
C PRO A 187 -21.28 8.27 7.99
N ALA A 188 -20.60 9.43 7.97
CA ALA A 188 -20.41 10.25 6.78
C ALA A 188 -19.63 9.55 5.66
N HIS A 189 -18.87 8.51 5.99
CA HIS A 189 -18.04 7.75 5.05
C HIS A 189 -18.71 6.46 4.55
N LEU A 190 -19.90 6.11 5.05
CA LEU A 190 -20.69 4.98 4.53
C LEU A 190 -20.88 5.01 3.00
N PRO A 191 -21.09 6.18 2.34
CA PRO A 191 -21.16 6.26 0.88
C PRO A 191 -19.87 5.89 0.14
N GLU A 192 -18.70 5.98 0.80
CA GLU A 192 -17.39 5.68 0.22
C GLU A 192 -17.02 4.19 0.32
N TRP A 193 -17.83 3.36 1.01
CA TRP A 193 -17.52 1.95 1.22
C TRP A 193 -17.29 1.16 -0.08
N PRO A 194 -18.07 1.34 -1.16
CA PRO A 194 -17.77 0.66 -2.42
C PRO A 194 -16.36 0.97 -2.93
N LYS A 195 -15.93 2.24 -2.87
CA LYS A 195 -14.59 2.67 -3.26
C LYS A 195 -13.52 1.98 -2.41
N MET A 196 -13.72 1.97 -1.08
CA MET A 196 -12.79 1.30 -0.16
C MET A 196 -12.69 -0.20 -0.43
N LEU A 197 -13.80 -0.85 -0.75
CA LEU A 197 -13.82 -2.28 -1.03
C LEU A 197 -13.10 -2.60 -2.35
N ASP A 198 -13.24 -1.74 -3.36
CA ASP A 198 -12.52 -1.86 -4.62
C ASP A 198 -11.00 -1.65 -4.45
N THR A 199 -10.57 -0.97 -3.38
CA THR A 199 -9.17 -0.79 -3.03
C THR A 199 -8.72 -1.65 -1.86
N GLU A 200 -9.44 -2.72 -1.50
CA GLU A 200 -9.05 -3.65 -0.43
C GLU A 200 -8.92 -3.00 0.97
N LEU A 201 -9.68 -1.92 1.22
CA LEU A 201 -9.61 -1.02 2.38
C LEU A 201 -8.29 -0.23 2.48
N ASP A 202 -7.54 -0.20 1.40
CA ASP A 202 -6.34 0.62 1.26
C ASP A 202 -6.66 1.95 0.57
N TRP A 203 -5.84 2.95 0.85
CA TRP A 203 -5.96 4.31 0.31
C TRP A 203 -4.62 4.73 -0.31
N PRO A 204 -4.12 4.00 -1.33
CA PRO A 204 -2.80 4.25 -1.91
C PRO A 204 -2.66 5.66 -2.49
N GLU A 205 -3.77 6.27 -2.92
CA GLU A 205 -3.86 7.67 -3.40
C GLU A 205 -3.65 8.71 -2.29
N CYS A 206 -3.62 8.27 -1.03
CA CYS A 206 -3.42 9.05 0.19
C CYS A 206 -2.19 8.57 1.01
N SER A 207 -1.42 7.61 0.47
CA SER A 207 -0.26 7.02 1.15
C SER A 207 0.98 7.91 1.21
N TRP A 208 1.83 7.70 2.21
CA TRP A 208 3.07 8.47 2.40
C TRP A 208 4.05 8.39 1.22
N ALA A 209 4.00 7.32 0.43
CA ALA A 209 4.90 7.12 -0.70
C ALA A 209 4.28 7.65 -2.00
N THR A 210 3.06 7.22 -2.34
CA THR A 210 2.50 7.37 -3.68
C THR A 210 1.23 8.22 -3.72
N ALA A 211 0.87 8.93 -2.65
CA ALA A 211 -0.33 9.77 -2.68
C ALA A 211 -0.28 10.77 -3.83
N TRP A 212 -1.42 10.98 -4.46
CA TRP A 212 -1.61 12.00 -5.50
C TRP A 212 -2.88 12.83 -5.27
N GLU A 213 -3.75 12.43 -4.34
CA GLU A 213 -4.90 13.22 -3.96
C GLU A 213 -4.49 14.53 -3.28
N ASP A 214 -5.21 15.61 -3.59
CA ASP A 214 -4.98 16.94 -3.04
C ASP A 214 -6.08 17.33 -2.05
N ASP A 215 -7.31 16.85 -2.25
CA ASP A 215 -8.40 17.10 -1.32
C ASP A 215 -8.28 16.15 -0.12
N VAL A 216 -7.75 16.70 0.98
CA VAL A 216 -7.70 16.05 2.29
C VAL A 216 -9.04 15.46 2.75
N LYS A 217 -10.19 15.91 2.20
CA LYS A 217 -11.52 15.34 2.51
C LYS A 217 -11.76 13.98 1.90
N ARG A 218 -11.01 13.63 0.86
CA ARG A 218 -11.07 12.34 0.19
C ARG A 218 -10.13 11.32 0.82
N CYS A 219 -9.20 11.76 1.64
CA CYS A 219 -8.38 10.91 2.49
C CYS A 219 -9.02 10.85 3.87
N ASP A 220 -9.22 9.66 4.45
CA ASP A 220 -9.83 9.54 5.78
C ASP A 220 -8.88 9.94 6.92
N GLY A 221 -8.57 11.24 7.00
CA GLY A 221 -7.76 11.82 8.06
C GLY A 221 -8.58 12.71 8.99
N PRO A 222 -8.19 12.83 10.27
CA PRO A 222 -8.48 14.07 10.98
C PRO A 222 -7.76 15.21 10.23
N TYR A 223 -8.50 16.28 9.89
CA TYR A 223 -8.05 17.42 9.06
C TYR A 223 -6.95 18.30 9.70
N ILE A 224 -6.15 17.75 10.61
CA ILE A 224 -5.26 18.48 11.50
C ILE A 224 -4.11 19.13 10.72
N LEU A 225 -3.56 18.43 9.71
CA LEU A 225 -2.46 18.97 8.89
C LEU A 225 -2.92 19.81 7.70
N GLY A 226 -4.20 19.68 7.29
CA GLY A 226 -4.80 20.46 6.21
C GLY A 226 -4.30 20.17 4.79
N HIS A 227 -3.44 19.16 4.60
CA HIS A 227 -2.93 18.75 3.28
C HIS A 227 -2.54 17.26 3.26
N VAL A 228 -2.40 16.72 2.06
CA VAL A 228 -1.85 15.39 1.76
C VAL A 228 -0.46 15.57 1.15
N ASP A 229 0.53 14.82 1.63
CA ASP A 229 1.90 14.84 1.11
C ASP A 229 2.44 13.43 0.88
N SER A 230 3.39 13.30 -0.05
CA SER A 230 4.04 12.04 -0.38
C SER A 230 5.39 12.22 -1.06
N ILE A 231 6.19 11.15 -1.06
CA ILE A 231 7.44 11.10 -1.82
C ILE A 231 7.18 11.37 -3.31
N TYR A 232 6.13 10.78 -3.88
CA TYR A 232 5.74 11.00 -5.27
C TYR A 232 5.40 12.47 -5.56
N LYS A 233 4.58 13.13 -4.75
CA LYS A 233 4.23 14.56 -4.95
C LYS A 233 5.47 15.43 -4.95
N ARG A 234 6.41 15.17 -4.04
CA ARG A 234 7.69 15.89 -3.97
C ARG A 234 8.59 15.59 -5.18
N LEU A 235 8.60 14.36 -5.70
CA LEU A 235 9.31 14.02 -6.96
C LEU A 235 8.70 14.75 -8.17
N VAL A 236 7.38 14.88 -8.25
CA VAL A 236 6.70 15.64 -9.32
C VAL A 236 6.94 17.15 -9.18
N GLU A 237 6.94 17.68 -7.96
CA GLU A 237 7.27 19.09 -7.72
C GLU A 237 8.71 19.40 -8.13
N ARG A 238 9.64 18.48 -7.83
CA ARG A 238 11.05 18.59 -8.18
C ARG A 238 11.27 18.50 -9.69
N ASN A 239 10.59 17.58 -10.37
CA ASN A 239 10.61 17.45 -11.82
C ASN A 239 9.22 17.07 -12.34
N ARG A 240 8.53 18.00 -13.00
CA ARG A 240 7.17 17.82 -13.51
C ARG A 240 7.06 16.73 -14.58
N CYS A 241 8.17 16.33 -15.20
CA CYS A 241 8.22 15.20 -16.13
C CYS A 241 7.91 13.84 -15.45
N ASN A 242 7.98 13.76 -14.11
CA ASN A 242 7.68 12.54 -13.34
C ASN A 242 6.19 12.28 -13.14
N LEU A 243 5.30 13.13 -13.67
CA LEU A 243 3.86 12.96 -13.48
C LEU A 243 3.41 11.56 -13.94
N ARG A 244 2.56 10.95 -13.12
CA ARG A 244 2.00 9.60 -13.17
C ARG A 244 3.00 8.46 -12.98
N ASP A 245 4.31 8.70 -12.93
CA ASP A 245 5.31 7.64 -12.76
C ASP A 245 5.44 7.18 -11.29
N TYR A 246 4.34 6.63 -10.74
CA TYR A 246 4.27 5.99 -9.43
C TYR A 246 3.67 4.59 -9.55
N GLN A 247 4.13 3.69 -8.68
CA GLN A 247 3.57 2.35 -8.49
C GLN A 247 3.59 1.97 -7.01
N ASN A 248 2.41 1.85 -6.42
CA ASN A 248 2.20 1.31 -5.10
C ASN A 248 1.97 -0.20 -5.21
N ILE A 249 3.05 -0.97 -5.06
CA ILE A 249 3.05 -2.42 -5.10
C ILE A 249 3.03 -2.90 -3.64
N ALA A 250 1.93 -2.58 -2.96
CA ALA A 250 1.73 -2.94 -1.55
C ALA A 250 0.48 -3.79 -1.35
N VAL A 251 0.54 -4.72 -0.40
CA VAL A 251 -0.56 -5.66 -0.11
C VAL A 251 -0.72 -5.84 1.39
N ASN A 252 -1.97 -5.84 1.85
CA ASN A 252 -2.31 -6.17 3.23
C ASN A 252 -1.79 -7.54 3.66
N GLY A 253 -0.98 -7.57 4.73
CA GLY A 253 -0.37 -8.80 5.26
C GLY A 253 0.83 -9.32 4.45
N MET A 254 1.38 -8.53 3.52
CA MET A 254 2.55 -8.91 2.72
C MET A 254 3.78 -9.15 3.59
N ARG A 255 4.48 -10.27 3.35
CA ARG A 255 5.74 -10.65 4.01
C ARG A 255 6.82 -10.86 2.95
N SER A 256 8.10 -10.88 3.34
CA SER A 256 9.23 -11.11 2.44
C SER A 256 9.09 -12.35 1.53
N GLY A 257 8.54 -13.45 2.05
CA GLY A 257 8.38 -14.70 1.30
C GLY A 257 7.43 -14.56 0.10
N PRO A 258 6.13 -14.28 0.30
CA PRO A 258 5.20 -13.98 -0.79
C PRO A 258 5.62 -12.79 -1.65
N MET A 259 6.28 -11.79 -1.07
CA MET A 259 6.82 -10.66 -1.84
C MET A 259 7.82 -11.14 -2.89
N ALA A 260 8.76 -12.00 -2.47
CA ALA A 260 9.77 -12.59 -3.33
C ALA A 260 9.18 -13.55 -4.38
N ALA A 261 8.14 -14.29 -4.02
CA ALA A 261 7.55 -15.31 -4.89
C ALA A 261 6.61 -14.72 -5.96
N GLU A 262 5.85 -13.69 -5.61
CA GLU A 262 4.68 -13.26 -6.38
C GLU A 262 4.67 -11.75 -6.61
N LEU A 263 4.73 -10.96 -5.53
CA LEU A 263 4.42 -9.53 -5.60
C LEU A 263 5.38 -8.73 -6.47
N VAL A 264 6.69 -8.97 -6.38
CA VAL A 264 7.68 -8.18 -7.16
C VAL A 264 7.42 -8.26 -8.66
N ASN A 265 6.89 -9.39 -9.15
CA ASN A 265 6.59 -9.60 -10.57
C ASN A 265 5.41 -8.76 -11.08
N THR A 266 4.61 -8.17 -10.19
CA THR A 266 3.53 -7.27 -10.59
C THR A 266 4.03 -5.87 -10.92
N THR A 267 5.26 -5.53 -10.55
CA THR A 267 5.92 -4.27 -10.93
C THR A 267 5.95 -4.11 -12.46
N ALA A 268 5.66 -2.92 -12.96
CA ALA A 268 5.74 -2.56 -14.36
C ALA A 268 7.00 -1.73 -14.61
N ARG A 269 8.08 -2.38 -15.04
CA ARG A 269 9.26 -1.67 -15.55
C ARG A 269 10.01 -2.51 -16.56
N HIS A 270 10.45 -1.86 -17.63
CA HIS A 270 11.20 -2.47 -18.70
C HIS A 270 12.60 -1.86 -18.79
N LYS A 271 13.61 -2.73 -18.70
CA LYS A 271 15.01 -2.37 -18.46
C LYS A 271 15.61 -1.45 -19.53
N GLU A 272 15.22 -1.63 -20.78
CA GLU A 272 15.82 -0.91 -21.91
C GLU A 272 15.10 0.39 -22.26
N THR A 273 13.80 0.47 -21.97
CA THR A 273 12.90 1.44 -22.59
C THR A 273 12.32 2.46 -21.63
N ASP A 274 12.34 2.15 -20.35
CA ASP A 274 11.72 2.97 -19.33
C ASP A 274 12.76 3.85 -18.63
N ALA A 275 12.27 4.82 -17.86
CA ALA A 275 13.12 5.61 -17.00
C ALA A 275 13.59 4.79 -15.78
N PRO A 276 14.76 5.10 -15.20
CA PRO A 276 15.14 4.55 -13.90
C PRO A 276 14.07 4.79 -12.82
N ALA A 277 14.11 4.02 -11.74
CA ALA A 277 13.18 4.18 -10.64
C ALA A 277 13.89 4.30 -9.28
N LEU A 278 13.30 5.09 -8.38
CA LEU A 278 13.52 4.98 -6.95
C LEU A 278 12.57 3.91 -6.41
N VAL A 279 13.12 2.79 -5.96
CA VAL A 279 12.37 1.72 -5.30
C VAL A 279 12.51 1.86 -3.80
N LEU A 280 11.39 2.00 -3.10
CA LEU A 280 11.33 1.97 -1.65
C LEU A 280 10.84 0.58 -1.22
N LEU A 281 11.68 -0.18 -0.54
CA LEU A 281 11.31 -1.46 0.06
C LEU A 281 11.00 -1.24 1.54
N ALA A 282 9.71 -1.28 1.87
CA ALA A 282 9.16 -0.91 3.16
C ALA A 282 8.12 -1.93 3.65
N GLU A 283 8.45 -3.22 3.61
CA GLU A 283 7.76 -4.21 4.46
C GLU A 283 8.28 -4.00 5.89
N VAL A 284 7.44 -3.48 6.78
CA VAL A 284 7.90 -2.92 8.06
C VAL A 284 7.43 -3.73 9.27
N ALA A 285 6.68 -4.82 9.07
CA ALA A 285 6.05 -5.50 10.19
C ALA A 285 5.79 -7.00 9.99
N ASN A 286 5.13 -7.41 8.90
CA ASN A 286 4.48 -8.70 8.82
C ASN A 286 5.41 -9.91 8.91
N ASP A 287 6.68 -9.82 8.54
CA ASP A 287 7.66 -10.89 8.81
C ASP A 287 7.77 -11.22 10.32
N VAL A 288 7.44 -10.28 11.21
CA VAL A 288 7.32 -10.48 12.67
C VAL A 288 5.91 -10.27 13.24
N CYS A 289 4.98 -9.72 12.46
CA CYS A 289 3.60 -9.45 12.83
C CYS A 289 2.63 -10.32 12.03
N ASN A 290 1.87 -11.17 12.70
CA ASN A 290 0.73 -11.84 12.10
C ASN A 290 -0.24 -12.32 13.20
N PRO A 291 -1.39 -12.92 12.84
CA PRO A 291 -2.36 -13.34 13.83
C PRO A 291 -2.05 -14.67 14.52
N HIS A 292 -1.00 -15.39 14.12
CA HIS A 292 -0.66 -16.67 14.74
C HIS A 292 -0.10 -16.45 16.16
N PRO A 293 -0.63 -17.14 17.19
CA PRO A 293 -0.06 -17.06 18.53
C PRO A 293 1.40 -17.49 18.59
N GLY A 294 2.17 -16.88 19.52
CA GLY A 294 3.56 -17.24 19.78
C GLY A 294 4.55 -16.60 18.82
N THR A 295 5.69 -17.25 18.57
CA THR A 295 6.82 -16.67 17.82
C THR A 295 7.33 -17.55 16.68
N SER A 296 6.86 -18.80 16.57
CA SER A 296 7.36 -19.77 15.59
C SER A 296 7.02 -19.45 14.13
N HIS A 297 6.11 -18.49 13.91
CA HIS A 297 5.68 -18.03 12.60
C HIS A 297 6.56 -16.90 12.04
N MET A 298 7.41 -16.29 12.88
CA MET A 298 8.21 -15.13 12.51
C MET A 298 9.33 -15.59 11.58
N THR A 299 9.59 -14.82 10.53
CA THR A 299 10.60 -15.17 9.54
C THR A 299 11.97 -15.22 10.18
N GLU A 300 12.77 -16.23 9.85
CA GLU A 300 14.14 -16.38 10.35
C GLU A 300 15.11 -15.59 9.45
N PRO A 301 16.21 -15.02 9.99
CA PRO A 301 17.14 -14.20 9.21
C PRO A 301 17.70 -14.86 7.95
N ALA A 302 17.94 -16.18 7.98
CA ALA A 302 18.42 -16.92 6.82
C ALA A 302 17.37 -17.04 5.70
N ALA A 303 16.11 -17.27 6.07
CA ALA A 303 14.99 -17.29 5.13
C ALA A 303 14.75 -15.89 4.57
N TYR A 304 14.77 -14.87 5.44
CA TYR A 304 14.66 -13.48 5.06
C TYR A 304 15.73 -13.06 4.05
N LYS A 305 17.00 -13.40 4.30
CA LYS A 305 18.09 -13.16 3.36
C LYS A 305 17.84 -13.81 1.98
N THR A 306 17.32 -15.04 1.97
CA THR A 306 16.98 -15.74 0.73
C THR A 306 15.89 -14.99 -0.03
N ASN A 307 14.84 -14.56 0.67
CA ASN A 307 13.74 -13.79 0.09
C ASN A 307 14.22 -12.45 -0.47
N MET A 308 15.02 -11.70 0.29
CA MET A 308 15.56 -10.41 -0.14
C MET A 308 16.46 -10.52 -1.36
N LEU A 309 17.35 -11.51 -1.41
CA LEU A 309 18.18 -11.75 -2.61
C LEU A 309 17.31 -12.08 -3.82
N SER A 310 16.27 -12.89 -3.66
CA SER A 310 15.32 -13.19 -4.75
C SER A 310 14.58 -11.94 -5.24
N ILE A 311 14.18 -11.03 -4.35
CA ILE A 311 13.55 -9.75 -4.71
C ILE A 311 14.53 -8.90 -5.52
N LEU A 312 15.76 -8.75 -5.03
CA LEU A 312 16.78 -7.91 -5.66
C LEU A 312 17.24 -8.45 -7.02
N ASP A 313 17.37 -9.78 -7.15
CA ASP A 313 17.70 -10.42 -8.43
C ASP A 313 16.59 -10.18 -9.48
N GLN A 314 15.32 -10.19 -9.07
CA GLN A 314 14.19 -9.84 -9.94
C GLN A 314 14.20 -8.36 -10.30
N LEU A 315 14.45 -7.48 -9.34
CA LEU A 315 14.58 -6.05 -9.60
C LEU A 315 15.72 -5.74 -10.58
N ASP A 316 16.86 -6.42 -10.48
CA ASP A 316 18.00 -6.18 -11.39
C ASP A 316 17.67 -6.58 -12.83
N ALA A 317 16.85 -7.62 -12.99
CA ALA A 317 16.37 -8.07 -14.29
C ALA A 317 15.41 -7.06 -14.97
N MET A 318 14.63 -6.29 -14.20
CA MET A 318 13.60 -5.39 -14.75
C MET A 318 13.96 -3.90 -14.75
N LEU A 319 14.76 -3.45 -13.78
CA LEU A 319 15.02 -2.03 -13.60
C LEU A 319 16.05 -1.52 -14.62
N PRO A 320 15.81 -0.34 -15.22
CA PRO A 320 16.83 0.34 -16.01
C PRO A 320 18.06 0.71 -15.16
N PRO A 321 19.27 0.77 -15.77
CA PRO A 321 20.48 1.24 -15.09
C PRO A 321 20.32 2.62 -14.44
N ASN A 322 21.04 2.84 -13.33
CA ASN A 322 20.96 4.02 -12.48
C ASN A 322 19.65 4.15 -11.69
N SER A 323 18.92 3.05 -11.50
CA SER A 323 17.85 2.97 -10.51
C SER A 323 18.44 2.95 -9.09
N ASN A 324 17.62 3.13 -8.07
CA ASN A 324 18.06 3.11 -6.67
C ASN A 324 17.08 2.30 -5.83
N VAL A 325 17.57 1.44 -4.94
CA VAL A 325 16.75 0.68 -3.99
C VAL A 325 17.06 1.16 -2.57
N VAL A 326 16.04 1.59 -1.85
CA VAL A 326 16.15 2.05 -0.45
C VAL A 326 15.35 1.10 0.43
N PHE A 327 16.03 0.42 1.35
CA PHE A 327 15.41 -0.37 2.41
C PHE A 327 15.08 0.53 3.58
N PHE A 328 13.87 0.37 4.14
CA PHE A 328 13.53 0.89 5.44
C PHE A 328 13.53 -0.23 6.49
N GLY A 329 13.96 0.11 7.71
CA GLY A 329 13.86 -0.76 8.87
C GLY A 329 12.41 -1.08 9.25
N TYR A 330 12.25 -1.98 10.22
CA TYR A 330 10.95 -2.36 10.76
C TYR A 330 10.40 -1.26 11.68
N LEU A 331 9.09 -1.30 11.90
CA LEU A 331 8.43 -0.50 12.93
C LEU A 331 9.02 -0.78 14.32
N HIS A 332 9.17 0.27 15.12
CA HIS A 332 9.51 0.19 16.53
C HIS A 332 8.25 -0.13 17.36
N GLY A 333 7.70 -1.34 17.18
CA GLY A 333 6.38 -1.69 17.72
C GLY A 333 6.23 -1.64 19.25
N GLU A 334 7.32 -1.74 20.03
CA GLU A 334 7.26 -1.46 21.48
C GLU A 334 6.92 0.02 21.76
N ALA A 335 7.49 0.96 21.00
CA ALA A 335 7.20 2.38 21.15
C ALA A 335 5.74 2.67 20.86
N TYR A 336 5.18 2.08 19.79
CA TYR A 336 3.74 2.15 19.48
C TYR A 336 2.89 1.58 20.61
N TYR A 337 3.21 0.37 21.11
CA TYR A 337 2.48 -0.22 22.23
C TYR A 337 2.46 0.72 23.44
N GLN A 338 3.61 1.25 23.85
CA GLN A 338 3.70 2.16 25.00
C GLN A 338 2.93 3.46 24.80
N ALA A 339 2.98 4.03 23.60
CA ALA A 339 2.31 5.28 23.29
C ALA A 339 0.78 5.16 23.19
N MET A 340 0.29 3.99 22.77
CA MET A 340 -1.12 3.77 22.44
C MET A 340 -1.92 3.00 23.50
N LYS A 341 -1.31 2.09 24.28
CA LYS A 341 -2.03 1.16 25.19
C LYS A 341 -3.07 1.83 26.09
N ASP A 342 -2.76 3.01 26.63
CA ASP A 342 -3.62 3.75 27.58
C ASP A 342 -4.53 4.79 26.88
N LYS A 343 -4.45 4.90 25.54
CA LYS A 343 -5.29 5.81 24.77
C LYS A 343 -6.70 5.25 24.65
N PRO A 344 -7.74 6.12 24.59
CA PRO A 344 -9.10 5.69 24.36
C PRO A 344 -9.22 5.03 22.99
N TYR A 345 -9.80 3.84 22.94
CA TYR A 345 -10.21 3.21 21.70
C TYR A 345 -11.46 3.93 21.17
N PRO A 346 -11.52 4.23 19.86
CA PRO A 346 -12.68 4.90 19.27
C PRO A 346 -13.99 4.13 19.53
N PHE A 347 -15.05 4.86 19.91
CA PHE A 347 -16.45 4.40 19.96
C PHE A 347 -16.79 3.24 20.93
N ALA A 348 -15.85 2.83 21.78
CA ALA A 348 -16.02 1.65 22.64
C ALA A 348 -16.00 1.95 24.15
N GLY A 349 -15.56 3.16 24.55
CA GLY A 349 -15.38 3.50 25.96
C GLY A 349 -14.31 2.65 26.69
N ILE A 350 -13.45 1.96 25.93
CA ILE A 350 -12.32 1.16 26.42
C ILE A 350 -11.00 1.79 25.94
N THR A 351 -9.88 1.26 26.39
CA THR A 351 -8.53 1.58 25.93
C THR A 351 -8.09 0.70 24.75
N TYR A 352 -7.06 1.12 24.02
CA TYR A 352 -6.43 0.26 23.00
C TYR A 352 -5.89 -1.05 23.59
N LEU A 353 -5.37 -1.04 24.82
CA LEU A 353 -4.94 -2.27 25.50
C LEU A 353 -6.09 -3.26 25.64
N GLU A 354 -7.23 -2.81 26.14
CA GLU A 354 -8.43 -3.65 26.30
C GLU A 354 -8.93 -4.17 24.94
N ALA A 355 -8.88 -3.34 23.89
CA ALA A 355 -9.23 -3.74 22.53
C ALA A 355 -8.27 -4.83 21.98
N TRP A 356 -6.96 -4.66 22.17
CA TRP A 356 -5.96 -5.64 21.76
C TRP A 356 -6.08 -6.96 22.54
N GLU A 357 -6.31 -6.90 23.85
CA GLU A 357 -6.59 -8.09 24.66
C GLU A 357 -7.85 -8.81 24.20
N PHE A 358 -8.89 -8.08 23.82
CA PHE A 358 -10.11 -8.67 23.25
C PHE A 358 -9.81 -9.47 21.97
N VAL A 359 -9.11 -8.88 20.98
CA VAL A 359 -8.81 -9.56 19.71
C VAL A 359 -7.76 -10.66 19.84
N ASN A 360 -6.83 -10.55 20.80
CA ASN A 360 -5.90 -11.63 21.15
C ASN A 360 -6.63 -12.89 21.64
N ASN A 361 -7.75 -12.71 22.34
CA ASN A 361 -8.55 -13.82 22.87
C ASN A 361 -9.59 -14.38 21.87
N GLN A 362 -9.79 -13.73 20.73
CA GLN A 362 -10.65 -14.24 19.66
C GLN A 362 -9.85 -15.19 18.77
N THR A 363 -10.00 -16.51 18.96
CA THR A 363 -9.33 -17.51 18.11
C THR A 363 -10.26 -18.00 16.98
N VAL A 364 -9.77 -17.94 15.75
CA VAL A 364 -10.37 -18.53 14.54
C VAL A 364 -9.47 -19.64 14.00
N GLY A 365 -9.99 -20.51 13.12
CA GLY A 365 -9.19 -21.53 12.43
C GLY A 365 -8.72 -22.74 13.28
N ALA A 366 -8.93 -22.74 14.60
CA ALA A 366 -8.48 -23.81 15.51
C ALA A 366 -8.96 -25.22 15.13
N LYS A 367 -10.15 -25.36 14.52
CA LYS A 367 -10.69 -26.66 14.06
C LYS A 367 -9.90 -27.27 12.89
N HIS A 368 -9.01 -26.50 12.26
CA HIS A 368 -8.25 -26.90 11.06
C HIS A 368 -6.74 -26.99 11.31
N GLY A 369 -6.30 -26.96 12.57
CA GLY A 369 -4.87 -26.98 12.92
C GLY A 369 -4.14 -25.66 12.63
N ASP A 370 -4.88 -24.60 12.31
CA ASP A 370 -4.37 -23.27 11.97
C ASP A 370 -5.04 -22.21 12.85
N ALA A 371 -4.74 -22.27 14.15
CA ALA A 371 -5.29 -21.33 15.12
C ALA A 371 -4.69 -19.93 14.91
N ARG A 372 -5.57 -18.96 14.65
CA ARG A 372 -5.23 -17.54 14.44
C ARG A 372 -6.03 -16.68 15.39
N THR A 373 -5.46 -15.60 15.87
CA THR A 373 -6.18 -14.55 16.58
C THR A 373 -6.81 -13.57 15.58
N LEU A 374 -7.57 -12.58 16.07
CA LEU A 374 -7.98 -11.42 15.27
C LEU A 374 -6.97 -10.26 15.38
N ASN A 375 -5.82 -10.47 16.03
CA ASN A 375 -4.80 -9.44 16.17
C ASN A 375 -3.89 -9.42 14.93
N PRO A 376 -3.77 -8.30 14.20
CA PRO A 376 -2.87 -8.21 13.04
C PRO A 376 -1.39 -8.37 13.42
N CYS A 377 -1.01 -8.06 14.66
CA CYS A 377 0.34 -8.26 15.17
C CYS A 377 0.32 -8.81 16.60
N TYR A 378 0.12 -10.13 16.75
CA TYR A 378 0.10 -10.79 18.06
C TYR A 378 1.37 -10.55 18.89
N GLY A 379 2.51 -10.32 18.23
CA GLY A 379 3.79 -10.04 18.86
C GLY A 379 3.82 -8.74 19.66
N TRP A 380 3.64 -7.59 18.98
CA TRP A 380 3.74 -6.27 19.59
C TRP A 380 2.44 -5.80 20.28
N LEU A 381 1.27 -6.17 19.76
CA LEU A 381 -0.01 -5.72 20.30
C LEU A 381 -0.51 -6.66 21.41
N ASN A 382 0.34 -6.85 22.43
CA ASN A 382 0.14 -7.85 23.47
C ASN A 382 0.67 -7.35 24.82
N PRO A 383 -0.07 -7.55 25.94
CA PRO A 383 0.40 -7.15 27.28
C PRO A 383 1.68 -7.86 27.73
N ASN A 384 2.02 -9.01 27.15
CA ASN A 384 3.23 -9.76 27.48
C ASN A 384 4.50 -9.06 26.97
N ALA A 385 5.18 -8.35 27.87
CA ALA A 385 6.43 -7.65 27.57
C ALA A 385 7.57 -8.56 27.08
N THR A 386 7.59 -9.84 27.50
CA THR A 386 8.61 -10.79 27.00
C THR A 386 8.37 -11.12 25.53
N LEU A 387 7.11 -11.26 25.12
CA LEU A 387 6.75 -11.48 23.72
C LEU A 387 7.10 -10.26 22.87
N ARG A 388 6.72 -9.05 23.30
CA ARG A 388 7.05 -7.81 22.57
C ARG A 388 8.57 -7.60 22.44
N ALA A 389 9.32 -7.90 23.49
CA ALA A 389 10.78 -7.84 23.46
C ALA A 389 11.38 -8.84 22.47
N PHE A 390 10.84 -10.07 22.39
CA PHE A 390 11.25 -11.06 21.40
C PHE A 390 10.93 -10.60 19.97
N THR A 391 9.72 -10.11 19.71
CA THR A 391 9.31 -9.59 18.40
C THR A 391 10.25 -8.47 17.95
N SER A 392 10.55 -7.52 18.84
CA SER A 392 11.48 -6.42 18.55
C SER A 392 12.91 -6.91 18.31
N ALA A 393 13.37 -7.93 19.04
CA ALA A 393 14.68 -8.53 18.81
C ALA A 393 14.75 -9.28 17.47
N ARG A 394 13.65 -9.92 17.06
CA ARG A 394 13.54 -10.56 15.75
C ARG A 394 13.60 -9.52 14.64
N ALA A 395 12.84 -8.43 14.72
CA ALA A 395 12.84 -7.35 13.75
C ALA A 395 14.27 -6.81 13.50
N ARG A 396 14.99 -6.48 14.57
CA ARG A 396 16.41 -6.05 14.49
C ARG A 396 17.33 -7.09 13.85
N ALA A 397 17.06 -8.37 14.05
CA ALA A 397 17.84 -9.44 13.42
C ALA A 397 17.56 -9.53 11.91
N LEU A 398 16.35 -9.18 11.45
CA LEU A 398 16.01 -9.07 10.03
C LEU A 398 16.66 -7.83 9.40
N GLU A 399 16.63 -6.68 10.07
CA GLU A 399 17.29 -5.45 9.61
C GLU A 399 18.81 -5.62 9.41
N ALA A 400 19.46 -6.40 10.28
CA ALA A 400 20.88 -6.71 10.15
C ALA A 400 21.22 -7.42 8.82
N VAL A 401 20.23 -8.10 8.20
CA VAL A 401 20.40 -8.73 6.88
C VAL A 401 20.60 -7.70 5.78
N TYR A 402 19.94 -6.53 5.84
CA TYR A 402 20.14 -5.48 4.84
C TYR A 402 21.60 -5.01 4.80
N LYS A 403 22.20 -4.78 5.97
CA LYS A 403 23.60 -4.35 6.09
C LYS A 403 24.56 -5.38 5.50
N ASP A 404 24.30 -6.66 5.72
CA ASP A 404 25.08 -7.76 5.14
C ASP A 404 24.92 -7.84 3.61
N ILE A 405 23.70 -7.70 3.08
CA ILE A 405 23.45 -7.70 1.63
C ILE A 405 24.16 -6.51 0.98
N ILE A 406 23.97 -5.29 1.48
CA ILE A 406 24.58 -4.08 0.92
C ILE A 406 26.11 -4.17 0.90
N ALA A 407 26.71 -4.79 1.91
CA ALA A 407 28.16 -4.96 1.98
C ALA A 407 28.72 -6.04 1.04
N THR A 408 27.89 -6.99 0.59
CA THR A 408 28.36 -8.21 -0.09
C THR A 408 27.80 -8.42 -1.50
N LYS A 409 26.78 -7.65 -1.90
CA LYS A 409 26.10 -7.76 -3.19
C LYS A 409 26.09 -6.44 -3.92
N HIS A 410 26.32 -6.52 -5.23
CA HIS A 410 26.24 -5.41 -6.15
C HIS A 410 25.39 -5.84 -7.35
N TYR A 411 24.53 -4.94 -7.79
CA TYR A 411 23.63 -5.12 -8.93
C TYR A 411 24.04 -4.15 -10.03
N ALA A 412 23.79 -4.51 -11.29
CA ALA A 412 24.19 -3.68 -12.42
C ALA A 412 23.20 -2.54 -12.65
N SER A 413 21.95 -2.74 -12.26
CA SER A 413 20.86 -1.80 -12.54
C SER A 413 20.69 -0.71 -11.47
N PHE A 414 21.12 -0.97 -10.23
CA PHE A 414 20.84 -0.05 -9.12
C PHE A 414 21.87 -0.09 -7.98
N ASP A 415 21.93 1.03 -7.26
CA ASP A 415 22.56 1.14 -5.95
C ASP A 415 21.58 0.83 -4.82
N MET A 416 22.12 0.41 -3.67
CA MET A 416 21.33 0.04 -2.48
C MET A 416 21.66 0.90 -1.27
N TYR A 417 20.63 1.32 -0.53
CA TYR A 417 20.75 2.14 0.68
C TYR A 417 19.83 1.60 1.78
N TYR A 418 20.19 1.83 3.04
CA TYR A 418 19.39 1.45 4.20
C TYR A 418 19.23 2.65 5.14
N PHE A 419 18.01 2.83 5.64
CA PHE A 419 17.72 3.76 6.73
C PHE A 419 16.79 3.10 7.75
N ASP A 420 17.00 3.43 9.03
CA ASP A 420 16.02 3.11 10.06
C ASP A 420 14.72 3.89 9.76
N LEU A 421 13.59 3.30 10.16
CA LEU A 421 12.30 3.95 10.02
C LEU A 421 12.20 5.13 11.02
N PRO A 422 11.70 6.32 10.61
CA PRO A 422 11.72 7.52 11.46
C PRO A 422 10.54 7.59 12.45
N ASP A 423 9.86 6.49 12.72
CA ASP A 423 8.61 6.41 13.49
C ASP A 423 8.79 6.84 14.96
N GLU A 424 9.88 6.45 15.64
CA GLU A 424 10.12 6.89 17.02
C GLU A 424 10.31 8.41 17.12
N ASP A 425 11.07 9.01 16.20
CA ASP A 425 11.30 10.45 16.15
C ASP A 425 10.00 11.21 15.85
N ILE A 426 9.17 10.68 14.96
CA ILE A 426 7.86 11.24 14.64
C ILE A 426 6.93 11.20 15.86
N ILE A 427 6.85 10.05 16.55
CA ILE A 427 6.05 9.91 17.79
C ILE A 427 6.51 10.92 18.84
N ALA A 428 7.82 11.00 19.08
CA ALA A 428 8.40 11.89 20.08
C ALA A 428 8.17 13.37 19.73
N SER A 429 8.41 13.76 18.48
CA SER A 429 8.24 15.14 17.98
C SER A 429 6.78 15.58 18.02
N TRP A 430 5.84 14.70 17.64
CA TRP A 430 4.41 14.99 17.68
C TRP A 430 3.92 15.19 19.12
N ALA A 431 4.29 14.28 20.02
CA ALA A 431 3.94 14.39 21.43
C ALA A 431 4.53 15.66 22.08
N ALA A 432 5.78 16.02 21.74
CA ALA A 432 6.44 17.23 22.25
C ALA A 432 5.74 18.53 21.81
N LYS A 433 5.05 18.52 20.66
CA LYS A 433 4.24 19.64 20.17
C LYS A 433 2.82 19.67 20.77
N GLY A 434 2.53 18.77 21.71
CA GLY A 434 1.20 18.63 22.33
C GLY A 434 0.20 17.82 21.50
N GLY A 435 0.65 17.16 20.43
CA GLY A 435 -0.17 16.28 19.61
C GLY A 435 -0.51 14.98 20.34
N ASN A 436 -1.65 14.36 19.98
CA ASN A 436 -1.99 13.04 20.50
C ASN A 436 -1.42 11.97 19.58
N VAL A 437 -0.64 11.01 20.09
CA VAL A 437 -0.06 9.93 19.26
C VAL A 437 -1.14 9.10 18.55
N ALA A 438 -2.36 9.04 19.10
CA ALA A 438 -3.49 8.42 18.42
C ALA A 438 -3.87 9.11 17.09
N ASP A 439 -3.47 10.37 16.89
CA ASP A 439 -3.67 11.08 15.62
C ASP A 439 -2.77 10.50 14.51
N LEU A 440 -1.65 9.86 14.87
CA LEU A 440 -0.65 9.34 13.93
C LEU A 440 -1.00 7.97 13.36
N VAL A 441 -1.97 7.27 13.93
CA VAL A 441 -2.33 5.91 13.56
C VAL A 441 -3.78 5.80 13.14
N SER A 442 -4.09 4.85 12.25
CA SER A 442 -5.45 4.47 11.92
C SER A 442 -6.21 4.14 13.21
N GLN A 443 -7.46 4.59 13.24
CA GLN A 443 -8.38 4.37 14.36
C GLN A 443 -8.56 2.88 14.63
N VAL A 444 -8.62 2.07 13.55
CA VAL A 444 -8.74 0.62 13.63
C VAL A 444 -7.35 -0.02 13.71
N GLY A 445 -7.15 -0.86 14.72
CA GLY A 445 -5.88 -1.56 14.95
C GLY A 445 -4.82 -0.75 15.72
N GLY A 446 -4.74 0.56 15.51
CA GLY A 446 -3.92 1.48 16.31
C GLY A 446 -2.41 1.42 16.03
N VAL A 447 -2.01 1.00 14.83
CA VAL A 447 -0.58 0.87 14.43
C VAL A 447 -0.29 1.31 12.99
N HIS A 448 -1.19 1.09 12.04
CA HIS A 448 -1.01 1.58 10.67
C HIS A 448 -1.00 3.12 10.66
N PRO A 449 -0.20 3.78 9.83
CA PRO A 449 -0.19 5.24 9.76
C PRO A 449 -1.55 5.77 9.30
N SER A 450 -2.09 6.75 10.05
CA SER A 450 -3.21 7.57 9.58
C SER A 450 -2.74 8.51 8.46
N LEU A 451 -3.62 9.32 7.89
CA LEU A 451 -3.19 10.40 6.99
C LEU A 451 -2.16 11.35 7.61
N VAL A 452 -2.33 11.68 8.90
CA VAL A 452 -1.36 12.54 9.63
C VAL A 452 -0.03 11.80 9.77
N GLY A 453 -0.06 10.52 10.17
CA GLY A 453 1.13 9.68 10.24
C GLY A 453 1.85 9.58 8.90
N SER A 454 1.11 9.28 7.83
CA SER A 454 1.60 9.17 6.46
C SER A 454 2.27 10.46 5.98
N THR A 455 1.65 11.61 6.24
CA THR A 455 2.21 12.92 5.87
C THR A 455 3.53 13.20 6.59
N LEU A 456 3.61 12.89 7.89
CA LEU A 456 4.85 13.07 8.67
C LEU A 456 5.94 12.07 8.28
N TRP A 457 5.56 10.85 7.90
CA TRP A 457 6.48 9.85 7.35
C TRP A 457 7.06 10.33 6.03
N ALA A 458 6.22 10.83 5.11
CA ALA A 458 6.68 11.39 3.83
C ALA A 458 7.70 12.51 4.05
N ASP A 459 7.43 13.43 4.98
CA ASP A 459 8.34 14.53 5.30
C ASP A 459 9.68 14.08 5.87
N ALA A 460 9.64 13.19 6.86
CA ALA A 460 10.85 12.67 7.50
C ALA A 460 11.69 11.85 6.52
N ILE A 461 11.05 10.96 5.74
CA ILE A 461 11.74 10.13 4.74
C ILE A 461 12.33 11.01 3.64
N TRP A 462 11.59 11.99 3.11
CA TRP A 462 12.12 12.92 2.13
C TRP A 462 13.36 13.65 2.66
N THR A 463 13.30 14.14 3.91
CA THR A 463 14.43 14.82 4.56
C THR A 463 15.64 13.90 4.68
N ILE A 464 15.43 12.62 5.03
CA ILE A 464 16.49 11.61 5.09
C ILE A 464 17.13 11.43 3.70
N LEU A 465 16.33 11.24 2.65
CA LEU A 465 16.81 11.04 1.29
C LEU A 465 17.58 12.27 0.78
N GLU A 466 17.02 13.48 0.96
CA GLU A 466 17.63 14.72 0.50
C GLU A 466 18.92 15.07 1.25
N THR A 467 19.00 14.72 2.54
CA THR A 467 20.20 14.99 3.34
C THR A 467 21.32 14.00 3.07
N ASN A 468 20.99 12.71 2.95
CA ASN A 468 22.01 11.64 2.96
C ASN A 468 22.36 11.15 1.56
N ILE A 469 21.40 11.11 0.64
CA ILE A 469 21.57 10.57 -0.72
C ILE A 469 20.82 11.42 -1.78
N PRO A 470 21.03 12.76 -1.83
CA PRO A 470 20.23 13.66 -2.68
C PRO A 470 20.27 13.32 -4.17
N HIS A 471 21.30 12.60 -4.64
CA HIS A 471 21.42 12.19 -6.03
C HIS A 471 20.31 11.22 -6.45
N VAL A 472 19.72 10.45 -5.53
CA VAL A 472 18.62 9.51 -5.85
C VAL A 472 17.29 10.21 -6.13
N LEU A 473 17.19 11.50 -5.80
CA LEU A 473 16.01 12.34 -6.05
C LEU A 473 16.11 13.13 -7.36
N GLY A 474 17.26 13.06 -8.05
CA GLY A 474 17.53 13.84 -9.27
C GLY A 474 17.66 15.35 -9.02
N PRO A 475 17.94 16.14 -10.07
CA PRO A 475 17.98 17.60 -9.97
C PRO A 475 16.59 18.25 -10.01
N VAL A 476 16.47 19.47 -9.51
CA VAL A 476 15.28 20.31 -9.76
C VAL A 476 15.25 20.69 -11.24
N ASN A 477 14.12 20.46 -11.91
CA ASN A 477 13.95 20.81 -13.31
C ASN A 477 13.67 22.32 -13.47
N PRO A 478 14.55 23.10 -14.13
CA PRO A 478 14.37 24.53 -14.31
C PRO A 478 13.19 24.88 -15.23
N HIS A 479 12.64 23.90 -15.94
CA HIS A 479 11.51 24.07 -16.85
C HIS A 479 10.15 23.85 -16.18
N ASN A 480 10.07 23.49 -14.90
CA ASN A 480 8.80 23.25 -14.20
C ASN A 480 7.78 24.38 -14.39
N ALA A 481 8.20 25.65 -14.25
CA ALA A 481 7.31 26.80 -14.46
C ALA A 481 6.80 26.91 -15.92
N ALA A 482 7.64 26.55 -16.89
CA ALA A 482 7.25 26.55 -18.31
C ALA A 482 6.31 25.39 -18.63
N ILE A 483 6.55 24.20 -18.05
CA ILE A 483 5.67 23.03 -18.15
C ILE A 483 4.28 23.39 -17.62
N THR A 484 4.19 23.93 -16.40
CA THR A 484 2.91 24.36 -15.82
C THR A 484 2.23 25.45 -16.64
N ALA A 485 2.97 26.43 -17.16
CA ALA A 485 2.39 27.48 -17.99
C ALA A 485 1.81 26.96 -19.31
N MET A 486 2.36 25.87 -19.85
CA MET A 486 1.98 25.31 -21.15
C MET A 486 0.95 24.19 -21.04
N PHE A 487 1.10 23.31 -20.06
CA PHE A 487 0.34 22.07 -19.90
C PHE A 487 -0.57 22.07 -18.67
N GLY A 488 -0.57 23.13 -17.86
CA GLY A 488 -1.43 23.26 -16.68
C GLY A 488 -1.10 22.21 -15.63
N ASP A 489 -2.11 21.40 -15.29
CA ASP A 489 -2.00 20.23 -14.39
C ASP A 489 -1.53 18.96 -15.11
N GLN A 490 -1.14 19.07 -16.38
CA GLN A 490 -0.68 17.97 -17.23
C GLN A 490 -1.72 16.84 -17.36
N GLY A 491 -3.01 17.18 -17.26
CA GLY A 491 -4.12 16.22 -17.34
C GLY A 491 -4.41 15.47 -16.04
N GLY A 492 -3.76 15.83 -14.93
CA GLY A 492 -4.00 15.29 -13.59
C GLY A 492 -3.83 13.76 -13.48
N HIS A 493 -4.37 13.18 -12.40
CA HIS A 493 -4.22 11.74 -12.07
C HIS A 493 -5.52 10.95 -12.22
N GLY A 494 -6.65 11.63 -12.40
CA GLY A 494 -7.97 11.02 -12.53
C GLY A 494 -8.99 12.00 -13.10
N ASP A 495 -10.19 11.52 -13.39
CA ASP A 495 -11.28 12.42 -13.78
C ASP A 495 -11.63 13.27 -12.57
N GLY A 496 -11.45 14.59 -12.66
CA GLY A 496 -11.79 15.55 -11.60
C GLY A 496 -13.30 15.58 -11.32
N ARG A 497 -13.82 14.52 -10.71
CA ARG A 497 -15.20 14.40 -10.25
C ARG A 497 -15.42 15.19 -8.99
#